data_AF-A0A847F1Y3-F1
#
_entry.id   AF-A0A847F1Y3-F1
#
_cell.length_a   1.000
_cell.length_b   1.000
_cell.length_c   1.000
_cell.angle_alpha   90.00
_cell.angle_beta   90.00
_cell.angle_gamma   90.00
#
_symmetry.space_group_name_H-M   'P 1'
#
loop_
_entity.id
_entity.type
_entity.pdbx_description
1 polymer ?
#
loop_
_entity_poly.entity_id
_entity_poly.type
_entity_poly.pdbx_seq_one_letter_code
_entity_poly.pdbx_strand_id
1 'polypeptide(L)'
;MSRIEKESERKKGELIQDELTDDALTGKFRVYQRRRGHRFSLDDLLVAAIALETRPDAKRILDLGSGIGSVPLMVAAINQGAAIVCVEAQEVSYRLLVRNIERNDLGDRLGTILGDFRHV
;
A
#
# COMPACT_ATOMS: atom_id res chain seq x y z
N MET A 1 23.59 -5.70 33.50
CA MET A 1 22.50 -5.82 32.51
C MET A 1 22.05 -7.26 32.42
N SER A 2 20.78 -7.50 32.72
CA SER A 2 20.17 -8.83 32.72
C SER A 2 20.04 -9.40 31.30
N ARG A 3 19.92 -10.72 31.19
CA ARG A 3 19.64 -11.42 29.93
C ARG A 3 18.36 -10.89 29.27
N ILE A 4 17.39 -10.44 30.08
CA ILE A 4 16.09 -9.90 29.66
C ILE A 4 16.25 -8.50 29.04
N GLU A 5 17.12 -7.65 29.58
CA GLU A 5 17.40 -6.32 29.02
C GLU A 5 18.09 -6.43 27.65
N LYS A 6 19.05 -7.36 27.51
CA LYS A 6 19.71 -7.64 26.24
C LYS A 6 18.78 -8.23 25.18
N GLU A 7 17.77 -9.01 25.60
CA GLU A 7 16.76 -9.61 24.71
C GLU A 7 15.68 -8.59 24.30
N SER A 8 15.36 -7.63 25.17
CA SER A 8 14.53 -6.47 24.87
C SER A 8 15.21 -5.48 23.92
N GLU A 9 16.51 -5.22 24.09
CA GLU A 9 17.31 -4.41 23.17
C GLU A 9 17.56 -5.13 21.84
N ARG A 10 17.78 -6.45 21.86
CA ARG A 10 17.83 -7.27 20.63
C ARG A 10 16.51 -7.22 19.87
N LYS A 11 15.36 -7.37 20.52
CA LYS A 11 14.04 -7.22 19.83
C LYS A 11 13.79 -5.82 19.29
N LYS A 12 14.33 -4.77 19.94
CA LYS A 12 14.29 -3.39 19.43
C LYS A 12 15.23 -3.17 18.23
N GLY A 13 16.35 -3.89 18.17
CA GLY A 13 17.31 -3.89 17.05
C GLY A 13 17.03 -4.92 15.95
N GLU A 14 16.19 -5.92 16.21
CA GLU A 14 15.77 -7.01 15.30
C GLU A 14 14.46 -6.72 14.56
N LEU A 15 13.99 -5.47 14.56
CA LEU A 15 13.33 -4.95 13.37
C LEU A 15 14.42 -4.83 12.29
N ILE A 16 14.85 -5.98 11.77
CA ILE A 16 15.53 -6.04 10.48
C ILE A 16 14.59 -5.27 9.57
N GLN A 17 14.96 -4.05 9.18
CA GLN A 17 14.22 -3.32 8.16
C GLN A 17 14.22 -4.25 6.97
N ASP A 18 13.08 -4.85 6.67
CA ASP A 18 12.95 -5.72 5.53
C ASP A 18 13.46 -4.94 4.33
N GLU A 19 14.48 -5.48 3.67
CA GLU A 19 15.07 -4.82 2.52
C GLU A 19 13.96 -4.54 1.51
N LEU A 20 13.78 -3.27 1.16
CA LEU A 20 12.75 -2.85 0.23
C LEU A 20 13.31 -2.84 -1.18
N THR A 21 12.50 -3.29 -2.13
CA THR A 21 12.71 -3.03 -3.54
C THR A 21 11.81 -1.88 -3.98
N ASP A 22 12.27 -1.13 -4.98
CA ASP A 22 11.46 -0.17 -5.71
C ASP A 22 11.13 -0.81 -7.06
N ASP A 23 9.91 -1.28 -7.25
CA ASP A 23 9.52 -2.04 -8.43
C ASP A 23 8.53 -1.27 -9.30
N ALA A 24 8.70 -1.39 -10.62
CA ALA A 24 7.74 -0.86 -11.59
C ALA A 24 6.38 -1.54 -11.39
N LEU A 25 5.31 -0.74 -11.39
CA LEU A 25 3.94 -1.21 -11.25
C LEU A 25 3.18 -1.05 -12.58
N THR A 26 3.02 0.20 -13.04
CA THR A 26 2.42 0.50 -14.35
C THR A 26 2.82 1.89 -14.82
N GLY A 27 3.15 2.04 -16.11
CA GLY A 27 3.63 3.31 -16.65
C GLY A 27 4.78 3.90 -15.82
N LYS A 28 4.58 5.11 -15.29
CA LYS A 28 5.54 5.76 -14.39
C LYS A 28 5.37 5.39 -12.90
N PHE A 29 4.28 4.71 -12.55
CA PHE A 29 3.94 4.38 -11.18
C PHE A 29 4.77 3.20 -10.72
N ARG A 30 5.28 3.29 -9.50
CA ARG A 30 6.14 2.26 -8.91
C ARG A 30 5.88 2.13 -7.42
N VAL A 31 6.28 1.01 -6.85
CA VAL A 31 5.88 0.59 -5.50
C VAL A 31 7.10 0.13 -4.71
N TYR A 32 7.27 0.68 -3.52
CA TYR A 32 8.11 0.10 -2.49
C TYR A 32 7.41 -1.10 -1.89
N GLN A 33 8.11 -2.23 -1.87
CA GLN A 33 7.65 -3.46 -1.24
C GLN A 33 8.83 -4.21 -0.65
N ARG A 34 8.55 -5.14 0.26
CA ARG A 34 9.59 -5.98 0.85
C ARG A 34 10.15 -6.90 -0.24
N ARG A 35 11.48 -7.00 -0.32
CA ARG A 35 12.18 -7.97 -1.18
C ARG A 35 11.73 -9.40 -0.88
N ARG A 36 11.48 -9.68 0.40
CA ARG A 36 10.96 -10.94 0.93
C ARG A 36 9.66 -10.69 1.68
N GLY A 37 8.60 -11.37 1.29
CA GLY A 37 7.25 -11.20 1.85
C GLY A 37 6.19 -11.22 0.76
N HIS A 38 4.96 -10.86 1.13
CA HIS A 38 3.90 -10.64 0.16
C HIS A 38 4.27 -9.47 -0.75
N ARG A 39 4.06 -9.66 -2.05
CA ARG A 39 4.38 -8.70 -3.11
C ARG A 39 3.17 -8.54 -4.00
N PHE A 40 3.05 -7.40 -4.66
CA PHE A 40 1.99 -7.23 -5.65
C PHE A 40 2.09 -8.34 -6.70
N SER A 41 0.93 -8.76 -7.19
CA SER A 41 0.78 -9.96 -7.99
C SER A 41 -0.11 -9.71 -9.20
N LEU A 42 -0.36 -10.77 -9.96
CA LEU A 42 -1.33 -10.74 -11.05
C LEU A 42 -2.75 -10.42 -10.54
N ASP A 43 -3.11 -10.86 -9.34
CA ASP A 43 -4.44 -10.65 -8.80
C ASP A 43 -4.72 -9.16 -8.59
N ASP A 44 -3.75 -8.40 -8.08
CA ASP A 44 -3.82 -6.94 -7.96
C ASP A 44 -4.10 -6.27 -9.30
N LEU A 45 -3.40 -6.71 -10.35
CA LEU A 45 -3.55 -6.17 -11.70
C LEU A 45 -4.95 -6.46 -12.26
N LEU A 46 -5.43 -7.69 -12.08
CA LEU A 46 -6.76 -8.10 -12.53
C LEU A 46 -7.86 -7.31 -11.81
N VAL A 47 -7.75 -7.12 -10.50
CA VAL A 47 -8.71 -6.31 -9.72
C VAL A 47 -8.74 -4.87 -10.25
N ALA A 48 -7.58 -4.24 -10.46
CA ALA A 48 -7.52 -2.88 -10.99
C ALA A 48 -8.12 -2.78 -12.40
N ALA A 49 -7.78 -3.72 -13.28
CA ALA A 49 -8.28 -3.75 -14.66
C ALA A 49 -9.81 -3.92 -14.70
N ILE A 50 -10.35 -4.88 -13.96
CA ILE A 50 -11.80 -5.15 -13.91
C ILE A 50 -12.55 -3.96 -13.30
N ALA A 51 -12.02 -3.33 -12.25
CA ALA A 51 -12.64 -2.15 -11.64
C ALA A 51 -12.73 -0.98 -12.64
N LEU A 52 -11.65 -0.73 -13.40
CA LEU A 52 -11.59 0.31 -14.42
C LEU A 52 -12.48 0.01 -15.63
N GLU A 53 -12.61 -1.26 -16.03
CA GLU A 53 -13.51 -1.68 -17.09
C GLU A 53 -14.98 -1.53 -16.66
N THR A 54 -15.30 -1.95 -15.45
CA THR A 54 -16.67 -1.93 -14.92
C THR A 54 -17.18 -0.52 -14.68
N ARG A 55 -16.32 0.39 -14.18
CA ARG A 55 -16.69 1.77 -13.86
C ARG A 55 -15.55 2.76 -14.18
N PRO A 56 -15.30 3.04 -15.47
CA PRO A 56 -14.18 3.89 -15.90
C PRO A 56 -14.30 5.36 -15.46
N ASP A 57 -15.51 5.83 -15.16
CA ASP A 57 -15.82 7.21 -14.79
C ASP A 57 -15.99 7.42 -13.27
N ALA A 58 -15.70 6.40 -12.45
CA ALA A 58 -15.81 6.49 -11.00
C ALA A 58 -15.04 7.71 -10.45
N LYS A 59 -15.72 8.56 -9.69
CA LYS A 59 -15.11 9.77 -9.09
C LYS A 59 -14.64 9.55 -7.65
N ARG A 60 -15.26 8.60 -6.95
CA ARG A 60 -14.95 8.24 -5.56
C ARG A 60 -14.78 6.74 -5.50
N ILE A 61 -13.64 6.30 -4.98
CA ILE A 61 -13.27 4.90 -4.89
C ILE A 61 -12.83 4.61 -3.45
N LEU A 62 -13.24 3.46 -2.95
CA LEU A 62 -12.83 2.94 -1.65
C LEU A 62 -12.11 1.62 -1.89
N ASP A 63 -10.87 1.53 -1.40
CA ASP A 63 -10.04 0.33 -1.45
C ASP A 63 -9.91 -0.26 -0.04
N LEU A 64 -10.38 -1.50 0.14
CA LEU A 64 -10.49 -2.16 1.43
C LEU A 64 -9.44 -3.26 1.56
N GLY A 65 -8.60 -3.21 2.59
CA GLY A 65 -7.45 -4.10 2.71
C GLY A 65 -6.38 -3.73 1.68
N SER A 66 -6.05 -2.43 1.62
CA SER A 66 -5.24 -1.84 0.57
C SER A 66 -3.79 -2.35 0.52
N GLY A 67 -3.34 -3.02 1.59
CA GLY A 67 -2.00 -3.57 1.68
C GLY A 67 -0.95 -2.46 1.51
N ILE A 68 -0.13 -2.57 0.46
CA ILE A 68 0.89 -1.58 0.11
C ILE A 68 0.43 -0.57 -0.96
N GLY A 69 -0.82 -0.65 -1.40
CA GLY A 69 -1.44 0.27 -2.35
C GLY A 69 -1.32 -0.10 -3.84
N SER A 70 -0.95 -1.32 -4.18
CA SER A 70 -0.81 -1.78 -5.59
C SER A 70 -2.05 -1.49 -6.44
N VAL A 71 -3.23 -1.94 -6.00
CA VAL A 71 -4.51 -1.73 -6.71
C VAL A 71 -4.86 -0.25 -6.87
N PRO A 72 -4.97 0.56 -5.80
CA PRO A 72 -5.39 1.96 -5.93
C PRO A 72 -4.38 2.80 -6.70
N LEU A 73 -3.09 2.47 -6.67
CA LEU A 73 -2.07 3.12 -7.50
C LEU A 73 -2.29 2.84 -9.00
N MET A 74 -2.57 1.59 -9.38
CA MET A 74 -2.89 1.24 -10.77
C MET A 74 -4.17 1.91 -11.25
N VAL A 75 -5.19 1.94 -10.40
CA VAL A 75 -6.46 2.64 -10.68
C VAL A 75 -6.22 4.14 -10.86
N ALA A 76 -5.45 4.77 -9.97
CA ALA A 76 -5.15 6.21 -10.03
C ALA A 76 -4.31 6.61 -11.24
N ALA A 77 -3.48 5.70 -11.75
CA ALA A 77 -2.67 5.89 -12.95
C ALA A 77 -3.52 6.03 -14.22
N ILE A 78 -4.64 5.31 -14.28
CA ILE A 78 -5.53 5.28 -15.45
C ILE A 78 -6.67 6.28 -15.26
N ASN A 79 -7.38 6.23 -14.13
CA ASN A 79 -8.45 7.16 -13.81
C ASN A 79 -7.91 8.37 -13.03
N GLN A 80 -7.41 9.37 -13.77
CA GLN A 80 -6.80 10.58 -13.21
C GLN A 80 -7.78 11.48 -12.46
N GLY A 81 -9.09 11.30 -12.67
CA GLY A 81 -10.14 12.11 -12.03
C GLY A 81 -10.74 11.51 -10.77
N ALA A 82 -10.27 10.34 -10.33
CA ALA A 82 -10.76 9.69 -9.12
C ALA A 82 -10.03 10.22 -7.87
N ALA A 83 -10.83 10.44 -6.80
CA ALA A 83 -10.38 10.49 -5.42
C ALA A 83 -10.56 9.10 -4.79
N ILE A 84 -9.53 8.61 -4.10
CA ILE A 84 -9.47 7.24 -3.58
C ILE A 84 -9.19 7.29 -2.08
N VAL A 85 -9.93 6.50 -1.31
CA VAL A 85 -9.63 6.26 0.12
C VAL A 85 -9.17 4.82 0.27
N CYS A 86 -8.03 4.64 0.92
CA CYS A 86 -7.41 3.34 1.16
C CYS A 86 -7.51 2.98 2.64
N VAL A 87 -8.10 1.85 2.97
CA VAL A 87 -8.21 1.33 4.34
C VAL A 87 -7.29 0.12 4.48
N GLU A 88 -6.40 0.15 5.48
CA GLU A 88 -5.50 -0.97 5.78
C GLU A 88 -5.38 -1.16 7.29
N ALA A 89 -5.49 -2.41 7.75
CA ALA A 89 -5.50 -2.73 9.19
C ALA A 89 -4.10 -3.02 9.75
N GLN A 90 -3.18 -3.51 8.91
CA GLN A 90 -1.83 -3.90 9.34
C GLN A 90 -0.87 -2.72 9.24
N GLU A 91 -0.34 -2.29 10.38
CA GLU A 91 0.54 -1.12 10.48
C GLU A 91 1.77 -1.19 9.55
N VAL A 92 2.35 -2.39 9.37
CA VAL A 92 3.51 -2.59 8.50
C VAL A 92 3.15 -2.31 7.03
N SER A 93 2.02 -2.82 6.55
CA SER A 93 1.53 -2.60 5.19
C SER A 93 1.10 -1.15 5.00
N TYR A 94 0.37 -0.60 5.97
CA TYR A 94 -0.07 0.80 5.97
C TYR A 94 1.10 1.80 5.83
N ARG A 95 2.20 1.57 6.56
CA ARG A 95 3.40 2.43 6.44
C ARG A 95 4.00 2.39 5.04
N LEU A 96 3.96 1.25 4.35
CA LEU A 96 4.38 1.16 2.95
C LEU A 96 3.37 1.83 2.00
N LEU A 97 2.07 1.66 2.22
CA LEU A 97 1.00 2.35 1.49
C LEU A 97 1.19 3.87 1.50
N VAL A 98 1.41 4.47 2.67
CA VAL A 98 1.65 5.92 2.79
C VAL A 98 2.87 6.34 1.99
N ARG A 99 4.00 5.64 2.16
CA ARG A 99 5.23 5.92 1.40
C ARG A 99 5.01 5.78 -0.11
N ASN A 100 4.21 4.82 -0.54
CA ASN A 100 3.93 4.57 -1.95
C ASN A 100 3.02 5.64 -2.56
N ILE A 101 2.09 6.20 -1.80
CA ILE A 101 1.29 7.34 -2.23
C ILE A 101 2.18 8.58 -2.40
N GLU A 102 3.05 8.86 -1.42
CA GLU A 102 4.01 9.96 -1.48
C GLU A 102 4.97 9.80 -2.67
N ARG A 103 5.54 8.60 -2.84
CA ARG A 103 6.47 8.26 -3.91
C ARG A 103 5.91 8.50 -5.33
N ASN A 104 4.59 8.43 -5.50
CA ASN A 104 3.93 8.64 -6.79
C ASN A 104 3.24 10.01 -6.91
N ASP A 105 3.47 10.92 -5.95
CA ASP A 105 2.89 12.27 -5.91
C ASP A 105 1.34 12.27 -5.91
N LEU A 106 0.74 11.36 -5.13
CA LEU A 106 -0.72 11.15 -5.11
C LEU A 106 -1.42 11.61 -3.84
N GLY A 107 -0.73 12.27 -2.91
CA GLY A 107 -1.27 12.65 -1.60
C GLY A 107 -2.58 13.48 -1.67
N ASP A 108 -2.74 14.31 -2.69
CA ASP A 108 -3.96 15.12 -2.89
C ASP A 108 -5.17 14.30 -3.36
N ARG A 109 -4.93 13.09 -3.87
CA ARG A 109 -5.95 12.24 -4.49
C ARG A 109 -6.23 10.98 -3.69
N LEU A 110 -5.23 10.46 -2.98
CA LEU A 110 -5.29 9.22 -2.23
C LEU A 110 -5.20 9.52 -0.72
N GLY A 111 -6.33 9.35 -0.04
CA GLY A 111 -6.40 9.35 1.42
C GLY A 111 -6.13 7.96 1.99
N THR A 112 -5.62 7.89 3.22
CA THR A 112 -5.36 6.61 3.91
C THR A 112 -5.98 6.59 5.29
N ILE A 113 -6.45 5.42 5.71
CA ILE A 113 -6.99 5.14 7.04
C ILE A 113 -6.31 3.88 7.56
N LEU A 114 -5.60 4.00 8.69
CA LEU A 114 -5.12 2.84 9.43
C LEU A 114 -6.26 2.32 10.30
N GLY A 115 -6.78 1.14 9.98
CA GLY A 115 -7.85 0.54 10.76
C GLY A 115 -8.49 -0.67 10.10
N ASP A 116 -9.29 -1.36 10.90
CA ASP A 116 -10.12 -2.45 10.42
C ASP A 116 -11.36 -1.87 9.74
N PHE A 117 -11.62 -2.26 8.49
CA PHE A 117 -12.76 -1.76 7.72
C PHE A 117 -14.15 -2.04 8.35
N ARG A 118 -14.22 -2.90 9.37
CA ARG A 118 -15.45 -3.13 10.14
C ARG A 118 -15.78 -2.01 11.13
N HIS A 119 -14.83 -1.15 11.45
CA HIS A 119 -14.93 -0.16 12.54
C HIS A 119 -14.49 1.26 12.16
N VAL A 120 -14.20 1.51 10.87
CA VAL A 120 -13.81 2.83 10.35
C VAL A 120 -14.89 3.44 9.49
#